data_AF-A0A3D8PUE5-F1
#
_entry.id   AF-A0A3D8PUE5-F1
#
_cell.length_a   1.000
_cell.length_b   1.000
_cell.length_c   1.000
_cell.angle_alpha   90.00
_cell.angle_beta   90.00
_cell.angle_gamma   90.00
#
_symmetry.space_group_name_H-M   'P 1'
#
loop_
_entity.id
_entity.type
_entity.pdbx_description
1 polymer ?
#
loop_
_entity_poly.entity_id
_entity_poly.type
_entity_poly.pdbx_seq_one_letter_code
_entity_poly.pdbx_strand_id
1 'polypeptide(L)' 'MMRCPNCNGKDIGKIGSQNYYCWTCFVEMTILNNELTLHQIEADGSLSSLNDLFTEEQRKL' A
#
# COMPACT_ATOMS: atom_id res chain seq x y z
N MET A 1 -13.68 -6.49 4.98
CA MET A 1 -13.02 -5.27 5.47
C MET A 1 -11.61 -5.28 4.91
N MET A 2 -11.23 -4.31 4.07
CA MET A 2 -9.87 -4.23 3.53
C MET A 2 -8.87 -4.09 4.70
N ARG A 3 -7.78 -4.86 4.66
CA ARG A 3 -6.70 -4.78 5.65
C ARG A 3 -5.41 -4.44 4.94
N CYS A 4 -4.56 -3.66 5.60
CA CYS A 4 -3.28 -3.28 5.02
C CYS A 4 -2.43 -4.55 4.89
N PRO A 5 -1.91 -4.89 3.70
CA PRO A 5 -1.07 -6.07 3.52
C PRO A 5 0.27 -5.95 4.26
N ASN A 6 0.71 -4.72 4.58
CA ASN A 6 1.95 -4.46 5.31
C ASN A 6 1.81 -4.65 6.83
N CYS A 7 0.82 -4.01 7.47
CA CYS A 7 0.68 -4.01 8.94
C CYS A 7 -0.58 -4.73 9.44
N ASN A 8 -1.42 -5.26 8.55
CA ASN A 8 -2.73 -5.86 8.83
C ASN A 8 -3.73 -4.90 9.53
N GLY A 9 -3.43 -3.60 9.53
CA GLY A 9 -4.28 -2.55 10.08
C GLY A 9 -5.60 -2.40 9.32
N LYS A 10 -6.62 -1.91 10.02
CA LYS A 10 -7.96 -1.66 9.47
C LYS A 10 -8.17 -0.19 9.07
N ASP A 11 -7.31 0.70 9.54
CA ASP A 11 -7.37 2.14 9.30
C ASP A 11 -6.78 2.48 7.91
N ILE A 12 -7.52 2.07 6.88
CA ILE A 12 -7.21 2.37 5.48
C ILE A 12 -8.19 3.42 4.97
N GLY A 13 -7.65 4.56 4.54
CA GLY A 13 -8.39 5.59 3.83
C GLY A 13 -8.27 5.44 2.31
N LYS A 14 -9.32 5.79 1.57
CA LYS A 14 -9.25 5.93 0.11
C LYS A 14 -8.87 7.38 -0.22
N ILE A 15 -7.74 7.57 -0.89
CA ILE A 15 -7.20 8.90 -1.24
C ILE A 15 -7.32 9.22 -2.75
N GLY A 16 -7.70 8.24 -3.56
CA GLY A 16 -7.96 8.41 -4.99
C GLY A 16 -8.82 7.27 -5.54
N SER A 17 -9.13 7.28 -6.85
CA SER A 17 -10.02 6.27 -7.46
C SER A 17 -9.56 4.82 -7.22
N GLN A 18 -8.25 4.60 -7.33
CA GLN A 18 -7.59 3.31 -7.11
C GLN A 18 -6.46 3.37 -6.06
N ASN A 19 -6.38 4.49 -5.32
CA ASN A 19 -5.30 4.75 -4.38
C ASN A 19 -5.86 4.74 -2.95
N TYR A 20 -5.15 4.04 -2.08
CA TYR A 20 -5.50 3.81 -0.69
C TYR A 20 -4.29 4.12 0.18
N TYR A 21 -4.54 4.49 1.42
CA TYR A 21 -3.50 4.91 2.35
C TYR A 21 -3.77 4.32 3.72
N CYS A 22 -2.75 3.69 4.32
CA CYS A 22 -2.84 3.15 5.66
C CYS A 22 -2.30 4.14 6.69
N TRP A 23 -3.17 4.59 7.59
CA TRP A 23 -2.83 5.53 8.67
C TRP A 23 -1.99 4.90 9.78
N THR A 24 -1.91 3.57 9.84
CA THR A 24 -1.17 2.84 10.88
C THR A 24 0.32 2.72 10.56
N CYS A 25 0.68 2.49 9.30
CA CYS A 25 2.06 2.25 8.87
C CYS A 25 2.55 3.21 7.79
N PHE A 26 1.78 4.25 7.47
CA PHE A 26 2.13 5.29 6.51
C PHE A 26 2.42 4.74 5.09
N VAL A 27 1.72 3.67 4.71
CA VAL A 27 1.88 3.03 3.39
C VAL A 27 0.75 3.46 2.45
N GLU A 28 1.15 3.94 1.28
CA GLU A 28 0.29 4.13 0.12
C GLU A 28 0.19 2.82 -0.69
N MET A 29 -1.03 2.51 -1.13
CA MET A 29 -1.41 1.33 -1.89
C MET A 29 -2.12 1.79 -3.16
N THR A 30 -1.59 1.45 -4.32
CA THR A 30 -2.20 1.78 -5.61
C THR A 30 -2.57 0.48 -6.31
N ILE A 31 -3.80 0.39 -6.80
CA ILE A 31 -4.27 -0.76 -7.59
C ILE A 31 -4.33 -0.32 -9.05
N LEU A 32 -3.51 -0.89 -9.91
CA LEU A 32 -3.52 -0.59 -11.35
C LEU A 32 -3.46 -1.89 -12.13
N ASN A 33 -4.43 -2.13 -13.02
CA ASN A 33 -4.46 -3.33 -13.88
C ASN A 33 -4.33 -4.66 -13.11
N ASN A 34 -5.04 -4.81 -11.98
CA ASN A 34 -4.93 -5.93 -11.05
C ASN A 34 -3.56 -6.09 -10.34
N GLU A 35 -2.65 -5.13 -10.51
CA GLU A 35 -1.38 -5.08 -9.77
C GLU A 35 -1.50 -4.11 -8.60
N LEU A 36 -1.10 -4.58 -7.42
CA LEU A 36 -0.99 -3.80 -6.20
C LEU A 36 0.43 -3.27 -6.06
N THR A 37 0.57 -1.95 -6.02
CA THR A 37 1.83 -1.25 -5.76
C THR A 37 1.82 -0.66 -4.36
N LEU A 38 2.91 -0.85 -3.60
CA LEU A 38 3.04 -0.41 -2.21
C LEU A 38 4.21 0.56 -2.06
N HIS A 39 3.96 1.75 -1.50
CA HIS A 39 4.99 2.74 -1.18
C HIS A 39 4.86 3.18 0.28
N GLN A 40 5.93 3.03 1.06
CA GLN A 40 6.02 3.57 2.40
C GLN A 40 6.48 5.03 2.35
N ILE A 41 5.83 5.88 3.13
CA ILE A 41 6.30 7.24 3.37
C ILE A 41 7.16 7.22 4.62
N GLU A 42 8.44 7.53 4.46
CA GLU A 42 9.39 7.64 5.55
C GLU A 42 9.19 8.93 6.35
N ALA A 43 9.80 9.01 7.53
CA ALA A 43 9.68 10.17 8.42
C ALA A 43 10.24 11.47 7.80
N ASP A 44 11.15 11.37 6.84
CA ASP A 44 11.69 12.49 6.08
C ASP A 44 10.83 12.89 4.88
N GLY A 45 9.72 12.17 4.64
CA GLY A 45 8.81 12.39 3.52
C GLY A 45 9.26 11.72 2.21
N SER A 46 10.35 10.95 2.23
CA SER A 46 10.74 10.15 1.08
C SER A 46 9.80 8.96 0.86
N LEU A 47 9.71 8.50 -0.40
CA LEU A 47 8.91 7.34 -0.78
C LEU A 47 9.82 6.12 -0.97
N SER A 48 9.62 5.11 -0.13
CA SER A 48 10.29 3.81 -0.22
C SER A 48 9.36 2.81 -0.88
N SER A 49 9.76 2.23 -2.02
CA SER A 49 9.03 1.12 -2.64
C SER A 49 9.08 -0.10 -1.72
N LEU A 50 7.91 -0.62 -1.34
CA LEU A 50 7.80 -1.90 -0.64
C LEU A 50 7.57 -3.06 -1.61
N ASN A 51 7.48 -2.81 -2.92
CA ASN A 51 7.23 -3.85 -3.90
C ASN A 51 8.28 -4.96 -3.89
N ASP A 52 9.50 -4.68 -3.43
CA ASP A 52 10.57 -5.67 -3.26
C ASP A 52 10.32 -6.67 -2.13
N LEU A 53 9.42 -6.34 -1.19
CA LEU A 53 9.02 -7.23 -0.09
C LEU A 53 7.89 -8.18 -0.47
N PHE A 54 7.25 -7.98 -1.63
CA PHE A 54 6.09 -8.77 -2.07
C PHE A 54 6.35 -9.32 -3.47
N THR A 55 6.18 -10.63 -3.65
CA THR A 55 6.33 -11.24 -4.97
C THR A 55 5.26 -10.73 -5.93
N GLU A 56 5.52 -10.80 -7.24
CA GLU A 56 4.52 -10.43 -8.26
C GLU A 56 3.20 -11.19 -8.10
N GLU A 57 3.24 -12.44 -7.64
CA GLU A 57 2.04 -13.23 -7.33
C GLU A 57 1.27 -12.68 -6.13
N GLN A 58 1.94 -12.19 -5.09
CA GLN A 58 1.28 -11.56 -3.93
C GLN A 58 0.70 -10.19 -4.26
N ARG A 59 1.24 -9.53 -5.30
CA ARG A 59 0.79 -8.22 -5.79
C ARG A 59 -0.33 -8.33 -6.83
N LYS A 60 -0.63 -9.52 -7.35
CA LYS A 60 -1.79 -9.75 -8.22
C LYS A 60 -3.05 -9.96 -7.37
N LEU A 61 -4.02 -9.07 -7.51
CA LEU A 61 -5.36 -9.22 -6.94
C LEU A 61 -6.20 -10.25 -7.71
#